data_AF-A0A842PTG1-F1
#
_entry.id   AF-A0A842PTG1-F1
#
_cell.length_a   1.000
_cell.length_b   1.000
_cell.length_c   1.000
_cell.angle_alpha   90.00
_cell.angle_beta   90.00
_cell.angle_gamma   90.00
#
_symmetry.space_group_name_H-M   'P 1'
#
loop_
_entity.id
_entity.type
_entity.pdbx_description
1 polymer ?
#
loop_
_entity_poly.entity_id
_entity_poly.type
_entity_poly.pdbx_seq_one_letter_code
_entity_poly.pdbx_strand_id
1 'polypeptide(L)'
;MSADDPTRTTLGIAGVGAYVPRLYLPASAYREAWDNGGAPGVDRVAVADADEDTLTMATEAGRRALRAAGVDAGDIDHLALATTTPPNDEEEIAVRLASLLGVDPSVPTRQFGGSTRAGAVALAATVEATQNVGDGASSPRLVVVTDSPRGAPESDEAAGAGTGATALVLAEDGPLVVDAVGEFGDPAPGTRFRGFGSAETESIGVTQYERDAYTRAVVGAVEALGIDTAELDPDAVALTTPDGKLPYRAANALDVEPARIAAGTVVSRTGDAGAAGPVLGLASALDSAGDAGADESGGRSPATSVLLVGYGGGAGATALALSTEATDTNAAASSVVPVEAVLDGDVELSYAEALRRRGTITGGEPAGGGAYVSVPTWKRTIPQRHRLVAGECAECGALSFPPEGACPDCGSLAGYDDVTLPGTGTVEAATAIGQGGAPPEFVEQQQRAGSFPVAVVAFDGPGGEGGETDERTVSAPAQVVHSPAGTPAIGDRVEAVPRRIYEQEGVVRYGFKVVPAEARRE
;
A
#
# COMPACT_ATOMS: atom_id res chain seq x y z
N MET A 1 37.84 6.99 -12.15
CA MET A 1 37.28 7.74 -11.01
C MET A 1 37.89 7.14 -9.76
N SER A 2 38.55 7.96 -8.93
CA SER A 2 39.23 7.49 -7.72
C SER A 2 38.18 7.08 -6.69
N ALA A 3 38.35 5.88 -6.11
CA ALA A 3 37.38 5.19 -5.26
C ALA A 3 37.59 5.43 -3.75
N ASP A 4 38.12 6.59 -3.36
CA ASP A 4 38.35 6.95 -1.95
C ASP A 4 37.87 8.39 -1.72
N ASP A 5 36.58 8.55 -1.48
CA ASP A 5 36.04 9.74 -0.80
C ASP A 5 35.24 9.27 0.43
N PRO A 6 35.79 9.37 1.66
CA PRO A 6 35.25 8.74 2.86
C PRO A 6 34.04 9.48 3.48
N THR A 7 33.34 10.33 2.73
CA THR A 7 32.19 11.11 3.24
C THR A 7 30.96 11.09 2.31
N ARG A 8 30.82 10.08 1.45
CA ARG A 8 29.56 9.88 0.74
C ARG A 8 28.57 9.18 1.67
N THR A 9 27.62 9.93 2.21
CA THR A 9 26.48 9.35 2.91
C THR A 9 25.69 8.48 1.94
N THR A 10 25.55 7.19 2.27
CA THR A 10 24.83 6.25 1.42
C THR A 10 23.36 6.23 1.83
N LEU A 11 22.48 6.38 0.86
CA LEU A 11 21.04 6.28 1.06
C LEU A 11 20.66 4.79 1.19
N GLY A 12 20.04 4.41 2.31
CA GLY A 12 19.53 3.06 2.56
C GLY A 12 18.07 3.07 3.01
N ILE A 13 17.43 1.91 2.97
CA ILE A 13 16.04 1.73 3.41
C ILE A 13 16.02 1.67 4.94
N ALA A 14 15.41 2.69 5.55
CA ALA A 14 15.29 2.91 6.98
C ALA A 14 14.02 2.32 7.61
N GLY A 15 12.99 2.05 6.80
CA GLY A 15 11.79 1.37 7.27
C GLY A 15 10.92 0.89 6.12
N VAL A 16 10.22 -0.21 6.36
CA VAL A 16 9.34 -0.86 5.38
C VAL A 16 7.94 -0.97 5.97
N GLY A 17 6.95 -0.57 5.18
CA GLY A 17 5.54 -0.71 5.51
C GLY A 17 4.81 -1.52 4.45
N ALA A 18 4.08 -2.56 4.82
CA ALA A 18 3.30 -3.36 3.87
C ALA A 18 1.84 -3.50 4.30
N TYR A 19 0.94 -3.46 3.31
CA TYR A 19 -0.49 -3.60 3.54
C TYR A 19 -1.16 -4.47 2.46
N VAL A 20 -1.73 -5.58 2.92
CA VAL A 20 -2.64 -6.45 2.16
C VAL A 20 -4.04 -6.37 2.78
N PRO A 21 -5.10 -6.16 2.00
CA PRO A 21 -6.48 -6.14 2.51
C PRO A 21 -6.89 -7.39 3.29
N ARG A 22 -7.92 -7.25 4.12
CA ARG A 22 -8.36 -8.34 5.02
C ARG A 22 -9.10 -9.45 4.29
N LEU A 23 -9.77 -9.09 3.20
CA LEU A 23 -10.61 -10.02 2.48
C LEU A 23 -9.74 -10.84 1.53
N TYR A 24 -10.03 -12.14 1.44
CA TYR A 24 -9.39 -13.02 0.47
C TYR A 24 -10.38 -13.98 -0.16
N LEU A 25 -10.12 -14.37 -1.40
CA LEU A 25 -10.84 -15.41 -2.12
C LEU A 25 -9.95 -16.67 -2.21
N PRO A 26 -10.36 -17.80 -1.63
CA PRO A 26 -9.65 -19.06 -1.81
C PRO A 26 -9.66 -19.50 -3.28
N ALA A 27 -8.55 -20.05 -3.76
CA ALA A 27 -8.47 -20.61 -5.10
C ALA A 27 -9.46 -21.77 -5.33
N SER A 28 -9.89 -22.46 -4.26
CA SER A 28 -10.94 -23.47 -4.31
C SER A 28 -12.31 -22.90 -4.70
N ALA A 29 -12.67 -21.73 -4.16
CA ALA A 29 -13.95 -21.08 -4.47
C ALA A 29 -14.02 -20.62 -5.93
N TYR A 30 -12.90 -20.16 -6.50
CA TYR A 30 -12.81 -19.87 -7.93
C TYR A 30 -13.01 -21.13 -8.79
N ARG A 31 -12.26 -22.21 -8.47
CA ARG A 31 -12.35 -23.49 -9.18
C ARG A 31 -13.73 -24.13 -9.11
N GLU A 32 -14.41 -24.01 -7.98
CA GLU A 32 -15.79 -24.46 -7.80
C GLU A 32 -16.77 -23.70 -8.70
N ALA A 33 -16.56 -22.40 -8.90
CA ALA A 33 -17.45 -21.58 -9.73
C ALA A 33 -17.32 -21.87 -11.24
N TRP A 34 -16.13 -22.26 -11.70
CA TRP A 34 -15.83 -22.42 -13.14
C TRP A 34 -15.66 -23.88 -13.61
N ASP A 35 -15.66 -24.85 -12.68
CA ASP A 35 -15.36 -26.27 -12.95
C ASP A 35 -13.99 -26.53 -13.64
N ASN A 36 -13.14 -25.50 -13.72
CA ASN A 36 -11.79 -25.50 -14.29
C ASN A 36 -11.02 -24.23 -13.85
N GLY A 37 -9.77 -24.09 -14.30
CA GLY A 37 -8.98 -22.87 -14.12
C GLY A 37 -8.28 -22.75 -12.76
N GLY A 38 -7.83 -21.53 -12.47
CA GLY A 38 -7.04 -21.20 -11.27
C GLY A 38 -5.61 -20.80 -11.61
N ALA A 39 -5.08 -19.81 -10.89
CA ALA A 39 -3.68 -19.42 -11.03
C ALA A 39 -2.75 -20.49 -10.41
N PRO A 40 -1.78 -21.05 -11.17
CA PRO A 40 -0.91 -22.09 -10.66
C PRO A 40 -0.09 -21.63 -9.45
N GLY A 41 -0.07 -22.40 -8.37
CA GLY A 41 0.73 -22.06 -7.17
C GLY A 41 0.15 -20.91 -6.34
N VAL A 42 -1.10 -20.51 -6.60
CA VAL A 42 -1.86 -19.54 -5.80
C VAL A 42 -2.90 -20.29 -4.97
N ASP A 43 -2.86 -20.13 -3.65
CA ASP A 43 -3.80 -20.77 -2.73
C ASP A 43 -5.02 -19.88 -2.45
N ARG A 44 -4.79 -18.56 -2.46
CA ARG A 44 -5.81 -17.53 -2.28
C ARG A 44 -5.34 -16.21 -2.91
N VAL A 45 -6.29 -15.32 -3.20
CA VAL A 45 -5.99 -13.96 -3.66
C VAL A 45 -6.56 -12.92 -2.70
N ALA A 46 -5.81 -11.86 -2.43
CA ALA A 46 -6.29 -10.74 -1.64
C ALA A 46 -7.31 -9.91 -2.44
N VAL A 47 -8.33 -9.40 -1.76
CA VAL A 47 -9.43 -8.62 -2.36
C VAL A 47 -9.61 -7.34 -1.55
N ALA A 48 -9.50 -6.19 -2.21
CA ALA A 48 -9.81 -4.91 -1.60
C ALA A 48 -11.31 -4.84 -1.23
N ASP A 49 -11.63 -4.24 -0.08
CA ASP A 49 -13.03 -3.98 0.27
C ASP A 49 -13.65 -2.92 -0.67
N ALA A 50 -14.98 -2.73 -0.57
CA ALA A 50 -15.71 -1.82 -1.46
C ALA A 50 -15.25 -0.35 -1.38
N ASP A 51 -14.65 0.02 -0.25
CA ASP A 51 -14.12 1.34 0.06
C ASP A 51 -12.58 1.38 0.13
N GLU A 52 -11.94 0.33 -0.38
CA GLU A 52 -10.50 0.27 -0.57
C GLU A 52 -10.15 0.28 -2.07
N ASP A 53 -9.03 0.93 -2.37
CA ASP A 53 -8.37 0.99 -3.66
C ASP A 53 -6.85 1.21 -3.48
N THR A 54 -6.12 1.32 -4.60
CA THR A 54 -4.67 1.53 -4.61
C THR A 54 -4.23 2.75 -3.82
N LEU A 55 -4.99 3.85 -3.79
CA LEU A 55 -4.62 5.04 -2.99
C LEU A 55 -4.75 4.77 -1.49
N THR A 56 -5.84 4.11 -1.07
CA THR A 56 -6.05 3.78 0.35
C THR A 56 -4.99 2.79 0.86
N MET A 57 -4.66 1.76 0.06
CA MET A 57 -3.62 0.79 0.41
C MET A 57 -2.23 1.44 0.43
N ALA A 58 -1.92 2.31 -0.55
CA ALA A 58 -0.69 3.10 -0.55
C ALA A 58 -0.55 3.97 0.70
N THR A 59 -1.65 4.56 1.17
CA THR A 59 -1.65 5.37 2.40
C THR A 59 -1.39 4.51 3.63
N GLU A 60 -2.02 3.34 3.73
CA GLU A 60 -1.80 2.38 4.82
C GLU A 60 -0.37 1.85 4.86
N ALA A 61 0.22 1.51 3.70
CA ALA A 61 1.61 1.10 3.61
C ALA A 61 2.57 2.25 3.96
N GLY A 62 2.30 3.47 3.46
CA GLY A 62 3.10 4.66 3.74
C GLY A 62 3.16 5.01 5.23
N ARG A 63 2.01 4.99 5.93
CA ARG A 63 1.96 5.22 7.38
C ARG A 63 2.76 4.18 8.17
N ARG A 64 2.68 2.90 7.78
CA ARG A 64 3.49 1.82 8.38
C ARG A 64 4.99 2.03 8.16
N ALA A 65 5.39 2.41 6.95
CA ALA A 65 6.80 2.63 6.65
C ALA A 65 7.39 3.81 7.43
N LEU A 66 6.64 4.91 7.53
CA LEU A 66 7.00 6.08 8.33
C LEU A 66 7.13 5.74 9.81
N ARG A 67 6.17 4.99 10.36
CA ARG A 67 6.21 4.53 11.76
C ARG A 67 7.39 3.59 12.02
N ALA A 68 7.59 2.60 11.16
CA ALA A 68 8.71 1.66 11.23
C ALA A 68 10.07 2.40 11.19
N ALA A 69 10.20 3.41 10.34
CA ALA A 69 11.41 4.24 10.25
C ALA A 69 11.55 5.27 11.39
N GLY A 70 10.49 5.56 12.15
CA GLY A 70 10.46 6.66 13.11
C GLY A 70 10.57 8.05 12.47
N VAL A 71 10.03 8.22 11.26
CA VAL A 71 10.11 9.45 10.46
C VAL A 71 8.74 10.14 10.38
N ASP A 72 8.72 11.46 10.60
CA ASP A 72 7.51 12.26 10.39
C ASP A 72 7.26 12.49 8.90
N ALA A 73 5.99 12.47 8.48
CA ALA A 73 5.62 12.70 7.08
C ALA A 73 6.03 14.10 6.58
N GLY A 74 6.09 15.09 7.47
CA GLY A 74 6.51 16.46 7.18
C GLY A 74 8.00 16.61 6.88
N ASP A 75 8.83 15.63 7.25
CA ASP A 75 10.28 15.63 7.00
C ASP A 75 10.63 15.06 5.62
N ILE A 76 9.67 14.46 4.92
CA ILE A 76 9.87 13.84 3.60
C ILE A 76 10.21 14.91 2.55
N ASP A 77 11.29 14.73 1.77
CA ASP A 77 11.70 15.64 0.69
C ASP A 77 11.42 15.13 -0.72
N HIS A 78 10.98 13.88 -0.85
CA HIS A 78 10.68 13.25 -2.13
C HIS A 78 9.64 12.14 -1.95
N LEU A 79 8.63 12.13 -2.81
CA LEU A 79 7.62 11.07 -2.84
C LEU A 79 7.53 10.44 -4.23
N ALA A 80 7.89 9.16 -4.34
CA ALA A 80 7.63 8.35 -5.52
C ALA A 80 6.41 7.43 -5.29
N LEU A 81 5.54 7.34 -6.29
CA LEU A 81 4.39 6.44 -6.30
C LEU A 81 4.42 5.58 -7.56
N ALA A 82 4.37 4.27 -7.41
CA ALA A 82 4.28 3.33 -8.54
C ALA A 82 2.99 2.52 -8.48
N THR A 83 2.25 2.51 -9.59
CA THR A 83 1.08 1.65 -9.76
C THR A 83 0.76 1.42 -11.23
N THR A 84 0.22 0.25 -11.57
CA THR A 84 -0.42 0.05 -12.88
C THR A 84 -1.93 0.19 -12.80
N THR A 85 -2.54 0.38 -11.64
CA THR A 85 -4.01 0.48 -11.47
C THR A 85 -4.38 1.71 -10.65
N PRO A 86 -4.07 2.93 -11.14
CA PRO A 86 -4.53 4.14 -10.49
C PRO A 86 -6.08 4.17 -10.47
N PRO A 87 -6.72 4.82 -9.48
CA PRO A 87 -8.17 4.95 -9.44
C PRO A 87 -8.76 5.61 -10.68
N ASN A 88 -7.99 6.49 -11.33
CA ASN A 88 -8.33 7.16 -12.58
C ASN A 88 -7.20 6.99 -13.60
N ASP A 89 -7.55 6.73 -14.87
CA ASP A 89 -6.58 6.62 -15.97
C ASP A 89 -5.80 7.93 -16.19
N GLU A 90 -6.44 9.08 -15.94
CA GLU A 90 -5.85 10.41 -16.01
C GLU A 90 -6.27 11.25 -14.78
N GLU A 91 -5.46 11.21 -13.73
CA GLU A 91 -5.48 12.16 -12.62
C GLU A 91 -4.16 12.03 -11.85
N GLU A 92 -3.64 13.14 -11.31
CA GLU A 92 -2.46 13.11 -10.43
C GLU A 92 -2.83 12.48 -9.06
N ILE A 93 -2.43 11.24 -8.84
CA ILE A 93 -2.72 10.50 -7.61
C ILE A 93 -1.68 10.78 -6.51
N ALA A 94 -0.42 11.09 -6.87
CA ALA A 94 0.64 11.25 -5.87
C ALA A 94 0.40 12.44 -4.94
N VAL A 95 -0.23 13.53 -5.42
CA VAL A 95 -0.59 14.69 -4.58
C VAL A 95 -1.68 14.35 -3.57
N ARG A 96 -2.59 13.43 -3.89
CA ARG A 96 -3.60 12.95 -2.95
C ARG A 96 -2.96 12.06 -1.88
N LEU A 97 -2.01 11.21 -2.27
CA LEU A 97 -1.22 10.40 -1.34
C LEU A 97 -0.42 11.28 -0.38
N ALA A 98 0.32 12.27 -0.89
CA ALA A 98 1.04 13.24 -0.08
C ALA A 98 0.12 13.90 0.96
N SER A 99 -1.06 14.35 0.52
CA SER A 99 -2.05 14.96 1.40
C SER A 99 -2.58 14.00 2.48
N LEU A 100 -2.84 12.73 2.16
CA LEU A 100 -3.31 11.70 3.10
C LEU A 100 -2.25 11.27 4.13
N LEU A 101 -0.98 11.32 3.73
CA LEU A 101 0.16 11.03 4.60
C LEU A 101 0.57 12.21 5.47
N GLY A 102 0.34 13.45 5.02
CA GLY A 102 0.85 14.65 5.70
C GLY A 102 2.16 15.18 5.14
N VAL A 103 2.58 14.69 3.97
CA VAL A 103 3.73 15.22 3.25
C VAL A 103 3.41 16.63 2.75
N ASP A 104 4.37 17.55 2.91
CA ASP A 104 4.21 18.95 2.51
C ASP A 104 3.95 19.07 0.99
N PRO A 105 3.00 19.91 0.53
CA PRO A 105 2.64 20.01 -0.88
C PRO A 105 3.74 20.61 -1.78
N SER A 106 4.82 21.17 -1.22
CA SER A 106 5.99 21.63 -1.97
C SER A 106 6.97 20.50 -2.32
N VAL A 107 6.81 19.34 -1.70
CA VAL A 107 7.65 18.15 -1.93
C VAL A 107 7.49 17.65 -3.37
N PRO A 108 8.60 17.46 -4.11
CA PRO A 108 8.55 16.85 -5.44
C PRO A 108 7.96 15.43 -5.40
N THR A 109 6.90 15.22 -6.20
CA THR A 109 6.31 13.90 -6.42
C THR A 109 6.73 13.32 -7.78
N ARG A 110 6.86 11.99 -7.86
CA ARG A 110 7.09 11.25 -9.11
C ARG A 110 6.14 10.06 -9.21
N GLN A 111 5.37 9.97 -10.30
CA GLN A 111 4.47 8.85 -10.55
C GLN A 111 5.01 7.93 -11.64
N PHE A 112 5.07 6.64 -11.35
CA PHE A 112 5.52 5.58 -12.25
C PHE A 112 4.37 4.62 -12.54
N GLY A 113 4.20 4.23 -13.80
CA GLY A 113 3.10 3.35 -14.20
C GLY A 113 3.29 2.74 -15.59
N GLY A 114 2.21 2.16 -16.13
CA GLY A 114 2.20 1.57 -17.47
C GLY A 114 2.93 0.23 -17.59
N SER A 115 3.55 -0.27 -16.52
CA SER A 115 4.22 -1.57 -16.48
C SER A 115 4.38 -2.06 -15.05
N THR A 116 4.28 -3.37 -14.80
CA THR A 116 4.49 -3.96 -13.47
C THR A 116 5.95 -3.87 -13.01
N ARG A 117 6.90 -3.53 -13.89
CA ARG A 117 8.27 -3.17 -13.47
C ARG A 117 8.36 -1.82 -12.74
N ALA A 118 7.29 -1.01 -12.78
CA ALA A 118 7.29 0.36 -12.28
C ALA A 118 7.69 0.48 -10.80
N GLY A 119 7.42 -0.53 -9.97
CA GLY A 119 7.84 -0.53 -8.56
C GLY A 119 9.36 -0.52 -8.40
N ALA A 120 10.06 -1.41 -9.10
CA ALA A 120 11.52 -1.47 -9.09
C ALA A 120 12.15 -0.22 -9.73
N VAL A 121 11.57 0.25 -10.85
CA VAL A 121 12.01 1.49 -11.51
C VAL A 121 11.86 2.70 -10.58
N ALA A 122 10.77 2.79 -9.80
CA ALA A 122 10.56 3.90 -8.88
C ALA A 122 11.64 3.93 -7.79
N LEU A 123 11.97 2.78 -7.19
CA LEU A 123 13.05 2.69 -6.20
C LEU A 123 14.40 3.09 -6.81
N ALA A 124 14.77 2.52 -7.95
CA ALA A 124 16.01 2.85 -8.65
C ALA A 124 16.10 4.34 -9.02
N ALA A 125 15.04 4.90 -9.59
CA ALA A 125 15.00 6.30 -10.01
C ALA A 125 15.03 7.28 -8.82
N THR A 126 14.40 6.94 -7.69
CA THR A 126 14.48 7.75 -6.47
C THR A 126 15.92 7.76 -5.96
N VAL A 127 16.55 6.60 -5.85
CA VAL A 127 17.95 6.47 -5.41
C VAL A 127 18.87 7.30 -6.33
N GLU A 128 18.78 7.13 -7.65
CA GLU A 128 19.59 7.89 -8.61
C GLU A 128 19.35 9.41 -8.50
N ALA A 129 18.09 9.84 -8.36
CA ALA A 129 17.73 11.25 -8.36
C ALA A 129 18.10 11.98 -7.06
N THR A 130 18.20 11.27 -5.93
CA THR A 130 18.35 11.89 -4.61
C THR A 130 19.64 11.53 -3.87
N GLN A 131 20.46 10.63 -4.40
CA GLN A 131 21.75 10.22 -3.80
C GLN A 131 22.78 11.36 -3.63
N ASN A 132 22.68 12.46 -4.39
CA ASN A 132 23.71 13.52 -4.44
C ASN A 132 23.20 14.90 -4.01
N VAL A 133 22.22 14.98 -3.10
CA VAL A 133 21.76 16.26 -2.56
C VAL A 133 22.79 16.73 -1.52
N GLY A 134 23.73 17.59 -1.92
CA GLY A 134 24.88 18.00 -1.09
C GLY A 134 24.51 18.88 0.11
N ASP A 135 25.36 18.88 1.16
CA ASP A 135 25.49 19.69 2.40
C ASP A 135 24.23 20.28 3.11
N GLY A 136 23.03 20.07 2.57
CA GLY A 136 21.74 20.37 3.20
C GLY A 136 21.29 19.22 4.10
N ALA A 137 20.33 19.50 4.97
CA ALA A 137 19.80 18.52 5.92
C ALA A 137 19.33 17.23 5.22
N SER A 138 19.66 16.10 5.84
CA SER A 138 19.37 14.72 5.46
C SER A 138 17.87 14.40 5.48
N SER A 139 17.13 14.81 4.45
CA SER A 139 15.68 14.56 4.44
C SER A 139 15.34 13.14 3.94
N PRO A 140 14.46 12.39 4.60
CA PRO A 140 14.06 11.07 4.13
C PRO A 140 13.21 11.11 2.86
N ARG A 141 13.31 10.07 2.04
CA ARG A 141 12.55 9.89 0.80
C ARG A 141 11.53 8.79 1.00
N LEU A 142 10.36 8.89 0.38
CA LEU A 142 9.32 7.88 0.46
C LEU A 142 9.02 7.31 -0.93
N VAL A 143 9.17 5.99 -1.08
CA VAL A 143 8.76 5.24 -2.28
C VAL A 143 7.57 4.37 -1.91
N VAL A 144 6.42 4.57 -2.56
CA VAL A 144 5.22 3.77 -2.36
C VAL A 144 4.86 3.02 -3.63
N VAL A 145 4.63 1.72 -3.53
CA VAL A 145 4.28 0.84 -4.63
C VAL A 145 2.98 0.14 -4.30
N THR A 146 1.97 0.26 -5.17
CA THR A 146 0.65 -0.34 -4.96
C THR A 146 0.08 -0.86 -6.27
N ASP A 147 -0.64 -1.96 -6.23
CA ASP A 147 -1.39 -2.42 -7.40
C ASP A 147 -2.57 -3.29 -7.00
N SER A 148 -3.56 -3.34 -7.88
CA SER A 148 -4.77 -4.14 -7.75
C SER A 148 -5.23 -4.61 -9.14
N PRO A 149 -4.41 -5.40 -9.87
CA PRO A 149 -4.77 -5.87 -11.20
C PRO A 149 -6.09 -6.64 -11.18
N ARG A 150 -6.76 -6.65 -12.33
CA ARG A 150 -8.00 -7.39 -12.56
C ARG A 150 -7.88 -8.14 -13.88
N GLY A 151 -8.71 -9.17 -14.06
CA GLY A 151 -8.88 -9.87 -15.32
C GLY A 151 -10.37 -10.13 -15.58
N ALA A 152 -10.71 -10.60 -16.78
CA ALA A 152 -12.05 -11.07 -17.09
C ALA A 152 -12.44 -12.23 -16.16
N PRO A 153 -13.66 -12.30 -15.60
CA PRO A 153 -13.99 -13.22 -14.50
C PRO A 153 -13.59 -14.69 -14.71
N GLU A 154 -13.67 -15.19 -15.94
CA GLU A 154 -13.33 -16.56 -16.36
C GLU A 154 -11.84 -16.79 -16.66
N SER A 155 -11.01 -15.74 -16.65
CA SER A 155 -9.62 -15.80 -17.08
C SER A 155 -8.65 -16.21 -15.97
N ASP A 156 -7.51 -16.77 -16.36
CA ASP A 156 -6.44 -17.11 -15.44
C ASP A 156 -5.90 -15.86 -14.71
N GLU A 157 -5.88 -14.70 -15.38
CA GLU A 157 -5.53 -13.41 -14.79
C GLU A 157 -6.50 -13.02 -13.67
N ALA A 158 -7.81 -13.24 -13.83
CA ALA A 158 -8.77 -12.97 -12.75
C ALA A 158 -8.66 -13.94 -11.58
N ALA A 159 -8.30 -15.20 -11.88
CA ALA A 159 -8.07 -16.23 -10.89
C ALA A 159 -6.85 -15.93 -10.01
N GLY A 160 -5.82 -15.30 -10.59
CA GLY A 160 -4.61 -14.87 -9.90
C GLY A 160 -4.63 -13.44 -9.37
N ALA A 161 -5.55 -12.60 -9.83
CA ALA A 161 -5.63 -11.17 -9.51
C ALA A 161 -5.72 -10.91 -8.00
N GLY A 162 -4.60 -10.49 -7.43
CA GLY A 162 -4.47 -10.07 -6.04
C GLY A 162 -4.44 -8.55 -5.92
N THR A 163 -4.04 -8.08 -4.75
CA THR A 163 -3.89 -6.65 -4.48
C THR A 163 -3.01 -6.40 -3.27
N GLY A 164 -2.37 -5.23 -3.21
CA GLY A 164 -1.60 -4.82 -2.04
C GLY A 164 -0.78 -3.55 -2.27
N ALA A 165 -0.07 -3.15 -1.22
CA ALA A 165 0.85 -2.02 -1.26
C ALA A 165 2.06 -2.24 -0.34
N THR A 166 3.18 -1.62 -0.70
CA THR A 166 4.37 -1.52 0.12
C THR A 166 4.94 -0.12 0.02
N ALA A 167 5.49 0.40 1.10
CA ALA A 167 6.22 1.65 1.13
C ALA A 167 7.60 1.45 1.78
N LEU A 168 8.57 2.22 1.28
CA LEU A 168 9.96 2.21 1.70
C LEU A 168 10.34 3.64 2.08
N VAL A 169 10.78 3.84 3.31
CA VAL A 169 11.44 5.08 3.71
C VAL A 169 12.93 4.91 3.46
N LEU A 170 13.52 5.79 2.68
CA LEU A 170 14.95 5.84 2.44
C LEU A 170 15.54 7.01 3.23
N ALA A 171 16.57 6.74 4.02
CA ALA A 171 17.28 7.75 4.79
C ALA A 171 18.79 7.53 4.66
N GLU A 172 19.53 8.57 5.04
CA GLU A 172 20.97 8.48 5.21
C GLU A 172 21.31 7.40 6.25
N ASP A 173 22.30 6.56 5.92
CA ASP A 173 22.75 5.44 6.75
C ASP A 173 21.62 4.44 7.10
N GLY A 174 20.58 4.37 6.26
CA GLY A 174 19.55 3.33 6.38
C GLY A 174 20.17 1.92 6.26
N PRO A 175 19.72 0.93 7.05
CA PRO A 175 20.39 -0.35 7.21
C PRO A 175 20.48 -1.20 5.94
N LEU A 176 19.56 -1.06 4.97
CA LEU A 176 19.55 -1.85 3.74
C LEU A 176 19.86 -0.96 2.53
N VAL A 177 21.06 -1.11 1.97
CA VAL A 177 21.60 -0.30 0.88
C VAL A 177 21.22 -0.89 -0.47
N VAL A 178 21.14 -0.03 -1.50
CA VAL A 178 21.03 -0.44 -2.90
C VAL A 178 22.43 -0.48 -3.51
N ASP A 179 22.97 -1.69 -3.65
CA ASP A 179 24.36 -1.92 -4.05
C ASP A 179 24.55 -1.75 -5.56
N ALA A 180 23.58 -2.22 -6.33
CA ALA A 180 23.60 -2.16 -7.78
C ALA A 180 22.18 -2.13 -8.36
N VAL A 181 22.06 -1.51 -9.54
CA VAL A 181 20.84 -1.48 -10.35
C VAL A 181 21.18 -1.96 -11.76
N GLY A 182 20.40 -2.90 -12.26
CA GLY A 182 20.52 -3.46 -13.60
C GLY A 182 19.20 -3.37 -14.35
N GLU A 183 19.23 -2.90 -15.59
CA GLU A 183 18.03 -2.77 -16.42
C GLU A 183 18.19 -3.49 -17.76
N PHE A 184 17.12 -4.14 -18.20
CA PHE A 184 17.09 -4.82 -19.49
C PHE A 184 15.71 -4.74 -20.13
N GLY A 185 15.67 -4.62 -21.46
CA GLY A 185 14.44 -4.61 -22.24
C GLY A 185 14.61 -5.37 -23.54
N ASP A 186 13.64 -6.24 -23.86
CA ASP A 186 13.54 -6.96 -25.12
C ASP A 186 12.07 -7.01 -25.55
N PRO A 187 11.69 -6.43 -26.71
CA PRO A 187 10.31 -6.42 -27.16
C PRO A 187 9.70 -7.83 -27.29
N ALA A 188 8.69 -8.09 -26.45
CA ALA A 188 7.88 -9.29 -26.39
C ALA A 188 6.40 -8.88 -26.17
N PRO A 189 5.69 -8.41 -27.23
CA PRO A 189 4.30 -7.98 -27.12
C PRO A 189 3.37 -9.14 -26.74
N GLY A 190 2.30 -8.84 -26.00
CA GLY A 190 1.24 -9.82 -25.71
C GLY A 190 1.46 -10.73 -24.50
N THR A 191 2.59 -10.63 -23.78
CA THR A 191 2.85 -11.46 -22.58
C THR A 191 2.03 -11.09 -21.35
N ARG A 192 1.67 -9.81 -21.23
CA ARG A 192 0.79 -9.22 -20.23
C ARG A 192 0.53 -7.77 -20.64
N PHE A 193 -0.72 -7.38 -20.81
CA PHE A 193 -1.07 -6.03 -21.21
C PHE A 193 -2.47 -5.66 -20.73
N ARG A 194 -2.75 -4.35 -20.72
CA ARG A 194 -4.09 -3.82 -20.49
C ARG A 194 -4.35 -2.71 -21.51
N GLY A 195 -5.43 -2.85 -22.28
CA GLY A 195 -5.81 -1.86 -23.28
C GLY A 195 -6.20 -0.51 -22.67
N PHE A 196 -6.05 0.56 -23.43
CA PHE A 196 -6.54 1.89 -23.03
C PHE A 196 -8.05 1.85 -22.74
N GLY A 197 -8.47 2.37 -21.59
CA GLY A 197 -9.86 2.34 -21.13
C GLY A 197 -10.35 0.97 -20.67
N SER A 198 -9.50 -0.06 -20.65
CA SER A 198 -9.83 -1.36 -20.06
C SER A 198 -9.34 -1.43 -18.61
N ALA A 199 -10.16 -2.04 -17.74
CA ALA A 199 -9.76 -2.40 -16.39
C ALA A 199 -9.18 -3.82 -16.30
N GLU A 200 -9.28 -4.61 -17.37
CA GLU A 200 -8.93 -6.04 -17.40
C GLU A 200 -7.56 -6.26 -18.03
N THR A 201 -6.71 -6.98 -17.30
CA THR A 201 -5.39 -7.44 -17.74
C THR A 201 -5.55 -8.71 -18.55
N GLU A 202 -4.82 -8.79 -19.65
CA GLU A 202 -4.89 -9.87 -20.63
C GLU A 202 -3.49 -10.40 -20.96
N SER A 203 -3.47 -11.64 -21.45
CA SER A 203 -2.34 -12.22 -22.18
C SER A 203 -2.82 -12.92 -23.45
N ILE A 204 -1.93 -13.14 -24.42
CA ILE A 204 -2.22 -13.99 -25.59
C ILE A 204 -2.27 -15.49 -25.25
N GLY A 205 -1.88 -15.88 -24.03
CA GLY A 205 -1.98 -17.26 -23.52
C GLY A 205 -0.97 -18.24 -24.13
N VAL A 206 0.15 -17.75 -24.66
CA VAL A 206 1.19 -18.61 -25.27
C VAL A 206 2.27 -18.89 -24.23
N THR A 207 2.08 -19.95 -23.45
CA THR A 207 2.89 -20.26 -22.27
C THR A 207 4.41 -20.28 -22.51
N GLN A 208 4.90 -20.91 -23.59
CA GLN A 208 6.35 -20.96 -23.82
C GLN A 208 6.92 -19.58 -24.16
N TYR A 209 6.17 -18.80 -24.94
CA TYR A 209 6.55 -17.44 -25.30
C TYR A 209 6.63 -16.52 -24.07
N GLU A 210 5.66 -16.60 -23.18
CA GLU A 210 5.65 -15.84 -21.91
C GLU A 210 6.82 -16.23 -21.00
N ARG A 211 7.12 -17.53 -20.89
CA ARG A 211 8.26 -18.02 -20.10
C ARG A 211 9.60 -17.55 -20.65
N ASP A 212 9.77 -17.60 -21.97
CA ASP A 212 10.99 -17.17 -22.64
C ASP A 212 11.19 -15.66 -22.47
N ALA A 213 10.13 -14.86 -22.64
CA ALA A 213 10.15 -13.41 -22.44
C ALA A 213 10.47 -13.04 -20.99
N TYR A 214 9.83 -13.70 -20.03
CA TYR A 214 10.07 -13.51 -18.61
C TYR A 214 11.51 -13.82 -18.23
N THR A 215 11.98 -15.02 -18.57
CA THR A 215 13.33 -15.50 -18.19
C THR A 215 14.40 -14.61 -18.81
N ARG A 216 14.27 -14.26 -20.10
CA ARG A 216 15.24 -13.39 -20.78
C ARG A 216 15.31 -12.00 -20.13
N ALA A 217 14.16 -11.40 -19.84
CA ALA A 217 14.13 -10.07 -19.26
C ALA A 217 14.75 -10.04 -17.85
N VAL A 218 14.38 -11.00 -17.01
CA VAL A 218 14.90 -11.14 -15.64
C VAL A 218 16.40 -11.40 -15.64
N VAL A 219 16.88 -12.38 -16.40
CA VAL A 219 18.31 -12.71 -16.49
C VAL A 219 19.10 -11.53 -17.03
N GLY A 220 18.65 -10.88 -18.10
CA GLY A 220 19.34 -9.72 -18.66
C GLY A 220 19.44 -8.55 -17.68
N ALA A 221 18.43 -8.32 -16.84
CA ALA A 221 18.49 -7.28 -15.82
C ALA A 221 19.45 -7.64 -14.67
N VAL A 222 19.51 -8.92 -14.27
CA VAL A 222 20.45 -9.39 -13.25
C VAL A 222 21.89 -9.35 -13.77
N GLU A 223 22.15 -9.78 -15.02
CA GLU A 223 23.47 -9.63 -15.66
C GLU A 223 23.90 -8.16 -15.73
N ALA A 224 22.95 -7.24 -15.95
CA ALA A 224 23.20 -5.80 -16.00
C ALA A 224 23.54 -5.18 -14.63
N LEU A 225 23.40 -5.91 -13.51
CA LEU A 225 23.95 -5.47 -12.21
C LEU A 225 25.48 -5.36 -12.25
N GLY A 226 26.14 -6.10 -13.15
CA GLY A 226 27.60 -6.16 -13.20
C GLY A 226 28.23 -6.96 -12.04
N ILE A 227 27.40 -7.69 -11.28
CA ILE A 227 27.81 -8.63 -10.24
C ILE A 227 27.80 -10.04 -10.85
N ASP A 228 28.81 -10.86 -10.55
CA ASP A 228 28.78 -12.26 -10.98
C ASP A 228 27.58 -12.95 -10.30
N THR A 229 26.72 -13.59 -11.08
CA THR A 229 25.55 -14.31 -10.57
C THR A 229 25.92 -15.36 -9.51
N ALA A 230 27.11 -15.94 -9.60
CA ALA A 230 27.63 -16.89 -8.62
C ALA A 230 28.05 -16.22 -7.29
N GLU A 231 28.32 -14.92 -7.30
CA GLU A 231 28.69 -14.12 -6.12
C GLU A 231 27.49 -13.46 -5.45
N LEU A 232 26.33 -13.38 -6.11
CA LEU A 232 25.16 -12.67 -5.61
C LEU A 232 24.56 -13.29 -4.33
N ASP A 233 24.58 -14.62 -4.20
CA ASP A 233 23.99 -15.47 -3.13
C ASP A 233 23.05 -14.73 -2.14
N PRO A 234 21.89 -14.23 -2.60
CA PRO A 234 21.03 -13.41 -1.77
C PRO A 234 20.21 -14.28 -0.82
N ASP A 235 19.89 -13.77 0.37
CA ASP A 235 19.05 -14.47 1.34
C ASP A 235 17.63 -14.73 0.82
N ALA A 236 17.13 -13.80 0.01
CA ALA A 236 15.86 -13.90 -0.68
C ALA A 236 15.91 -13.32 -2.09
N VAL A 237 15.05 -13.84 -2.97
CA VAL A 237 14.83 -13.27 -4.29
C VAL A 237 13.37 -12.85 -4.39
N ALA A 238 13.14 -11.54 -4.51
CA ALA A 238 11.83 -10.94 -4.55
C ALA A 238 11.51 -10.42 -5.96
N LEU A 239 10.73 -11.18 -6.72
CA LEU A 239 10.48 -10.93 -8.14
C LEU A 239 9.00 -10.79 -8.46
N THR A 240 8.68 -10.17 -9.61
CA THR A 240 7.29 -10.08 -10.07
C THR A 240 6.76 -11.49 -10.32
N THR A 241 5.60 -11.77 -9.73
CA THR A 241 5.02 -13.11 -9.62
C THR A 241 3.59 -13.11 -10.19
N PRO A 242 3.41 -13.18 -11.53
CA PRO A 242 2.08 -13.27 -12.14
C PRO A 242 1.32 -14.54 -11.71
N ASP A 243 2.06 -15.60 -11.36
CA ASP A 243 1.57 -16.81 -10.73
C ASP A 243 2.66 -17.40 -9.81
N GLY A 244 2.36 -18.50 -9.11
CA GLY A 244 3.28 -19.17 -8.19
C GLY A 244 4.30 -20.12 -8.84
N LYS A 245 4.32 -20.27 -10.18
CA LYS A 245 5.23 -21.16 -10.92
C LYS A 245 6.23 -20.45 -11.80
N LEU A 246 5.85 -19.33 -12.42
CA LEU A 246 6.67 -18.55 -13.34
C LEU A 246 7.98 -18.05 -12.69
N PRO A 247 7.98 -17.58 -11.42
CA PRO A 247 9.21 -17.17 -10.72
C PRO A 247 10.31 -18.23 -10.73
N TYR A 248 9.93 -19.48 -10.46
CA TYR A 248 10.84 -20.62 -10.41
C TYR A 248 11.41 -21.02 -11.78
N ARG A 249 10.92 -20.45 -12.89
CA ARG A 249 11.49 -20.66 -14.22
C ARG A 249 12.81 -19.89 -14.41
N ALA A 250 12.98 -18.78 -13.71
CA ALA A 250 14.23 -18.04 -13.71
C ALA A 250 15.28 -18.65 -12.76
N ALA A 251 14.89 -19.47 -11.78
CA ALA A 251 15.78 -20.00 -10.74
C ALA A 251 17.09 -20.62 -11.29
N ASN A 252 16.96 -21.58 -12.21
CA ASN A 252 18.12 -22.25 -12.81
C ASN A 252 18.97 -21.30 -13.68
N ALA A 253 18.34 -20.31 -14.32
CA ALA A 253 19.04 -19.37 -15.18
C ALA A 253 19.78 -18.29 -14.37
N LEU A 254 19.30 -18.02 -13.15
CA LEU A 254 19.92 -17.12 -12.18
C LEU A 254 20.90 -17.83 -11.24
N ASP A 255 21.02 -19.16 -11.35
CA ASP A 255 21.81 -20.02 -10.44
C ASP A 255 21.46 -19.85 -8.95
N VAL A 256 20.17 -19.64 -8.65
CA VAL A 256 19.66 -19.47 -7.27
C VAL A 256 18.85 -20.67 -6.82
N GLU A 257 18.96 -21.02 -5.54
CA GLU A 257 18.14 -22.07 -4.96
C GLU A 257 16.65 -21.67 -4.91
N PRO A 258 15.72 -22.58 -5.23
CA PRO A 258 14.27 -22.30 -5.13
C PRO A 258 13.83 -21.78 -3.76
N ALA A 259 14.52 -22.17 -2.68
CA ALA A 259 14.22 -21.71 -1.33
C ALA A 259 14.40 -20.18 -1.15
N ARG A 260 15.32 -19.55 -1.90
CA ARG A 260 15.54 -18.09 -1.89
C ARG A 260 14.38 -17.36 -2.59
N ILE A 261 13.85 -17.92 -3.68
CA ILE A 261 12.62 -17.41 -4.33
C ILE A 261 11.42 -17.57 -3.41
N ALA A 262 11.28 -18.73 -2.76
CA ALA A 262 10.21 -18.95 -1.78
C ALA A 262 10.28 -17.95 -0.62
N ALA A 263 11.49 -17.48 -0.25
CA ALA A 263 11.69 -16.46 0.77
C ALA A 263 11.25 -15.04 0.39
N GLY A 264 11.32 -14.70 -0.89
CA GLY A 264 10.98 -13.37 -1.39
C GLY A 264 9.66 -13.31 -2.15
N THR A 265 8.78 -14.31 -2.04
CA THR A 265 7.51 -14.31 -2.78
C THR A 265 6.31 -14.52 -1.87
N VAL A 266 5.25 -13.73 -2.11
CA VAL A 266 3.99 -13.76 -1.33
C VAL A 266 2.78 -14.22 -2.14
N VAL A 267 2.98 -14.49 -3.44
CA VAL A 267 1.92 -14.72 -4.43
C VAL A 267 0.96 -15.86 -4.07
N SER A 268 1.42 -16.87 -3.32
CA SER A 268 0.57 -17.97 -2.87
C SER A 268 -0.57 -17.49 -1.96
N ARG A 269 -0.33 -16.42 -1.18
CA ARG A 269 -1.25 -15.86 -0.19
C ARG A 269 -1.89 -14.55 -0.61
N THR A 270 -1.24 -13.76 -1.47
CA THR A 270 -1.76 -12.46 -1.92
C THR A 270 -2.39 -12.51 -3.30
N GLY A 271 -2.04 -13.49 -4.12
CA GLY A 271 -2.20 -13.41 -5.57
C GLY A 271 -1.21 -12.44 -6.22
N ASP A 272 -1.39 -12.21 -7.51
CA ASP A 272 -0.64 -11.24 -8.31
C ASP A 272 -1.01 -9.81 -7.88
N ALA A 273 -0.12 -9.19 -7.10
CA ALA A 273 -0.21 -7.80 -6.68
C ALA A 273 0.50 -6.83 -7.65
N GLY A 274 0.68 -7.22 -8.92
CA GLY A 274 1.23 -6.38 -9.99
C GLY A 274 2.59 -5.77 -9.64
N ALA A 275 2.67 -4.43 -9.74
CA ALA A 275 3.89 -3.68 -9.42
C ALA A 275 4.34 -3.81 -7.96
N ALA A 276 3.40 -4.04 -7.02
CA ALA A 276 3.71 -4.18 -5.60
C ALA A 276 4.27 -5.55 -5.22
N GLY A 277 4.06 -6.59 -6.05
CA GLY A 277 4.46 -7.97 -5.77
C GLY A 277 5.92 -8.14 -5.32
N PRO A 278 6.93 -7.65 -6.08
CA PRO A 278 8.34 -7.73 -5.67
C PRO A 278 8.62 -7.05 -4.32
N VAL A 279 7.98 -5.90 -4.05
CA VAL A 279 8.25 -5.11 -2.85
C VAL A 279 7.55 -5.69 -1.62
N LEU A 280 6.37 -6.31 -1.81
CA LEU A 280 5.73 -7.15 -0.78
C LEU A 280 6.59 -8.36 -0.44
N GLY A 281 7.22 -8.96 -1.45
CA GLY A 281 8.20 -10.02 -1.30
C GLY A 281 9.42 -9.60 -0.47
N LEU A 282 9.96 -8.41 -0.73
CA LEU A 282 11.01 -7.79 0.07
C LEU A 282 10.57 -7.60 1.52
N ALA A 283 9.39 -7.01 1.75
CA ALA A 283 8.84 -6.83 3.09
C ALA A 283 8.72 -8.17 3.84
N SER A 284 8.20 -9.21 3.17
CA SER A 284 8.09 -10.56 3.75
C SER A 284 9.43 -11.21 4.06
N ALA A 285 10.49 -10.92 3.29
CA ALA A 285 11.82 -11.47 3.53
C ALA A 285 12.54 -10.78 4.71
N LEU A 286 12.28 -9.49 4.90
CA LEU A 286 12.85 -8.68 5.99
C LEU A 286 12.07 -8.82 7.30
N ASP A 287 10.79 -9.20 7.23
CA ASP A 287 9.95 -9.35 8.41
C ASP A 287 10.41 -10.53 9.28
N SER A 288 10.90 -10.20 10.48
CA SER A 288 11.35 -11.17 11.49
C SER A 288 10.20 -11.79 12.30
N ALA A 289 9.00 -11.19 12.23
CA ALA A 289 7.83 -11.59 13.03
C ALA A 289 6.82 -12.42 12.22
N GLY A 290 6.96 -12.48 10.90
CA GLY A 290 5.91 -12.84 9.94
C GLY A 290 5.56 -14.32 9.77
N ASP A 291 6.05 -15.23 10.61
CA ASP A 291 5.76 -16.67 10.47
C ASP A 291 4.74 -17.17 11.51
N ALA A 292 3.53 -16.61 11.50
CA ALA A 292 2.39 -17.10 12.28
C ALA A 292 1.88 -18.50 11.84
N GLY A 293 2.56 -19.14 10.87
CA GLY A 293 2.25 -20.47 10.35
C GLY A 293 3.41 -21.47 10.35
N ALA A 294 4.59 -21.10 10.85
CA ALA A 294 5.70 -22.03 11.06
C ALA A 294 5.70 -22.49 12.52
N ASP A 295 5.81 -23.81 12.74
CA ASP A 295 5.98 -24.39 14.08
C ASP A 295 6.99 -23.58 14.91
N GLU A 296 6.72 -23.39 16.23
CA GLU A 296 7.50 -22.59 17.21
C GLU A 296 9.01 -22.94 17.31
N SER A 297 9.50 -23.86 16.49
CA SER A 297 10.88 -24.31 16.35
C SER A 297 11.58 -23.89 15.04
N GLY A 298 10.92 -23.13 14.15
CA GLY A 298 11.39 -22.87 12.78
C GLY A 298 11.66 -21.41 12.38
N GLY A 299 11.65 -20.46 13.33
CA GLY A 299 11.76 -19.02 13.03
C GLY A 299 12.89 -18.69 12.04
N ARG A 300 12.52 -18.19 10.86
CA ARG A 300 13.47 -17.73 9.84
C ARG A 300 14.07 -16.40 10.28
N SER A 301 15.40 -16.30 10.28
CA SER A 301 16.07 -15.01 10.45
C SER A 301 15.70 -14.06 9.31
N PRO A 302 15.49 -12.77 9.58
CA PRO A 302 15.28 -11.77 8.53
C PRO A 302 16.42 -11.78 7.52
N ALA A 303 16.08 -11.62 6.25
CA ALA A 303 17.07 -11.54 5.17
C ALA A 303 17.98 -10.32 5.37
N THR A 304 19.27 -10.51 5.15
CA THR A 304 20.28 -9.43 5.16
C THR A 304 20.69 -9.03 3.74
N SER A 305 20.34 -9.84 2.76
CA SER A 305 20.55 -9.56 1.33
C SER A 305 19.33 -9.99 0.51
N VAL A 306 18.90 -9.14 -0.41
CA VAL A 306 17.72 -9.41 -1.25
C VAL A 306 17.99 -8.99 -2.68
N LEU A 307 17.76 -9.90 -3.63
CA LEU A 307 17.66 -9.56 -5.04
C LEU A 307 16.20 -9.19 -5.36
N LEU A 308 15.93 -7.90 -5.58
CA LEU A 308 14.61 -7.42 -5.98
C LEU A 308 14.53 -7.27 -7.51
N VAL A 309 13.53 -7.87 -8.16
CA VAL A 309 13.36 -7.80 -9.62
C VAL A 309 11.93 -7.46 -10.03
N GLY A 310 11.72 -6.26 -10.57
CA GLY A 310 10.48 -5.89 -11.21
C GLY A 310 10.47 -6.30 -12.68
N TYR A 311 9.55 -7.18 -13.10
CA TYR A 311 9.30 -7.55 -14.49
C TYR A 311 8.00 -6.91 -15.00
N GLY A 312 8.02 -6.47 -16.25
CA GLY A 312 6.87 -5.94 -16.98
C GLY A 312 6.68 -6.64 -18.31
N GLY A 313 5.42 -6.96 -18.66
CA GLY A 313 5.08 -7.48 -19.99
C GLY A 313 5.39 -6.48 -21.11
N GLY A 314 5.72 -6.98 -22.30
CA GLY A 314 6.05 -6.15 -23.45
C GLY A 314 7.47 -6.24 -24.04
N ALA A 315 8.57 -6.66 -23.41
CA ALA A 315 8.82 -6.92 -22.00
C ALA A 315 10.14 -6.27 -21.53
N GLY A 316 10.31 -6.09 -20.22
CA GLY A 316 11.54 -5.59 -19.63
C GLY A 316 11.57 -5.78 -18.13
N ALA A 317 12.76 -5.71 -17.54
CA ALA A 317 12.96 -5.86 -16.10
C ALA A 317 13.99 -4.87 -15.54
N THR A 318 13.83 -4.59 -14.24
CA THR A 318 14.77 -3.80 -13.42
C THR A 318 15.11 -4.64 -12.20
N ALA A 319 16.39 -4.93 -12.00
CA ALA A 319 16.94 -5.66 -10.86
C ALA A 319 17.67 -4.70 -9.93
N LEU A 320 17.54 -4.92 -8.62
CA LEU A 320 18.28 -4.23 -7.57
C LEU A 320 18.89 -5.27 -6.64
N ALA A 321 20.20 -5.18 -6.43
CA ALA A 321 20.88 -5.91 -5.37
C ALA A 321 20.82 -5.06 -4.10
N LEU A 322 20.29 -5.64 -3.02
CA LEU A 322 20.12 -4.96 -1.74
C LEU A 322 20.87 -5.74 -0.67
N SER A 323 21.65 -5.07 0.17
CA SER A 323 22.30 -5.71 1.31
C SER A 323 22.45 -4.79 2.51
N THR A 324 22.48 -5.39 3.69
CA THR A 324 22.85 -4.68 4.91
C THR A 324 24.37 -4.66 4.97
N GLU A 325 25.00 -3.57 4.50
CA GLU A 325 26.46 -3.46 4.61
C GLU A 325 26.88 -3.48 6.08
N ALA A 326 27.85 -4.34 6.43
CA ALA A 326 28.62 -4.21 7.65
C ALA A 326 29.57 -3.01 7.49
N THR A 327 29.08 -1.79 7.71
CA THR A 327 29.94 -0.60 7.70
C THR A 327 30.99 -0.77 8.80
N ASP A 328 32.26 -0.91 8.41
CA ASP A 328 33.42 -1.22 9.27
C ASP A 328 33.83 -0.04 10.19
N THR A 329 32.89 0.81 10.59
CA THR A 329 33.12 1.97 11.45
C THR A 329 31.98 2.17 12.43
N ASN A 330 32.18 1.70 13.67
CA ASN A 330 31.59 2.20 14.92
C ASN A 330 30.27 2.99 14.78
N ALA A 331 29.13 2.30 14.79
CA ALA A 331 27.89 2.84 15.37
C ALA A 331 26.94 1.70 15.70
N ALA A 332 26.18 1.87 16.77
CA ALA A 332 25.15 0.96 17.27
C ALA A 332 23.89 0.90 16.35
N ALA A 333 24.06 1.03 15.03
CA ALA A 333 22.98 0.86 14.07
C ALA A 333 22.62 -0.63 13.99
N SER A 334 21.36 -0.93 14.28
CA SER A 334 20.82 -2.28 14.11
C SER A 334 20.94 -2.66 12.63
N SER A 335 21.58 -3.79 12.32
CA SER A 335 21.55 -4.39 10.96
C SER A 335 20.16 -4.87 10.55
N VAL A 336 19.15 -4.71 11.42
CA VAL A 336 17.76 -5.11 11.18
C VAL A 336 17.01 -3.93 10.62
N VAL A 337 16.44 -4.10 9.43
CA VAL A 337 15.50 -3.15 8.83
C VAL A 337 14.18 -3.21 9.62
N PRO A 338 13.68 -2.10 10.17
CA PRO A 338 12.36 -2.05 10.77
C PRO A 338 11.27 -2.34 9.73
N VAL A 339 10.38 -3.28 10.03
CA VAL A 339 9.26 -3.66 9.17
C VAL A 339 7.96 -3.62 9.97
N GLU A 340 6.94 -2.96 9.41
CA GLU A 340 5.55 -3.07 9.85
C GLU A 340 4.72 -3.59 8.68
N ALA A 341 4.27 -4.84 8.75
CA ALA A 341 3.70 -5.53 7.60
C ALA A 341 2.45 -6.34 7.94
N VAL A 342 1.38 -6.08 7.19
CA VAL A 342 0.22 -6.97 7.09
C VAL A 342 0.26 -7.63 5.72
N LEU A 343 0.62 -8.91 5.67
CA LEU A 343 0.85 -9.65 4.42
C LEU A 343 -0.26 -10.65 4.06
N ASP A 344 -1.22 -10.86 4.96
CA ASP A 344 -2.31 -11.84 4.78
C ASP A 344 -3.69 -11.24 5.06
N GLY A 345 -4.68 -11.80 4.35
CA GLY A 345 -6.09 -11.63 4.66
C GLY A 345 -6.60 -12.67 5.65
N ASP A 346 -7.53 -12.27 6.50
CA ASP A 346 -8.12 -13.06 7.58
C ASP A 346 -9.65 -13.27 7.44
N VAL A 347 -10.27 -12.71 6.39
CA VAL A 347 -11.69 -12.92 6.07
C VAL A 347 -11.88 -13.55 4.72
N GLU A 348 -12.40 -14.76 4.73
CA GLU A 348 -12.74 -15.51 3.52
C GLU A 348 -13.99 -14.93 2.84
N LEU A 349 -13.93 -14.81 1.51
CA LEU A 349 -15.07 -14.49 0.65
C LEU A 349 -15.47 -15.70 -0.19
N SER A 350 -16.77 -15.86 -0.41
CA SER A 350 -17.26 -16.64 -1.55
C SER A 350 -16.92 -15.95 -2.88
N TYR A 351 -16.94 -16.72 -3.98
CA TYR A 351 -16.69 -16.16 -5.32
C TYR A 351 -17.65 -15.00 -5.67
N ALA A 352 -18.94 -15.14 -5.35
CA ALA A 352 -19.92 -14.09 -5.58
C ALA A 352 -19.66 -12.83 -4.73
N GLU A 353 -19.21 -12.98 -3.48
CA GLU A 353 -18.83 -11.84 -2.66
C GLU A 353 -17.59 -11.14 -3.21
N ALA A 354 -16.58 -11.89 -3.65
CA ALA A 354 -15.39 -11.32 -4.29
C ALA A 354 -15.73 -10.53 -5.56
N LEU A 355 -16.61 -11.05 -6.43
CA LEU A 355 -17.08 -10.32 -7.61
C LEU A 355 -17.89 -9.07 -7.27
N ARG A 356 -18.71 -9.10 -6.20
CA ARG A 356 -19.39 -7.89 -5.69
C ARG A 356 -18.37 -6.89 -5.16
N ARG A 357 -17.39 -7.33 -4.36
CA ARG A 357 -16.33 -6.46 -3.84
C ARG A 357 -15.54 -5.79 -4.96
N ARG A 358 -15.22 -6.52 -6.04
CA ARG A 358 -14.55 -5.97 -7.23
C ARG A 358 -15.42 -5.03 -8.08
N GLY A 359 -16.74 -4.99 -7.84
CA GLY A 359 -17.69 -4.19 -8.62
C GLY A 359 -18.17 -4.86 -9.91
N THR A 360 -17.85 -6.14 -10.14
CA THR A 360 -18.21 -6.87 -11.37
C THR A 360 -19.71 -7.18 -11.46
N ILE A 361 -20.34 -7.50 -10.32
CA ILE A 361 -21.76 -7.87 -10.25
C ILE A 361 -22.55 -6.96 -9.30
N THR A 362 -22.51 -5.66 -9.56
CA THR A 362 -23.29 -4.65 -8.84
C THR A 362 -24.58 -4.26 -9.58
N GLY A 363 -25.50 -3.61 -8.87
CA GLY A 363 -26.67 -3.00 -9.49
C GLY A 363 -26.31 -1.70 -10.22
N GLY A 364 -27.24 -1.18 -11.02
CA GLY A 364 -27.08 0.12 -11.67
C GLY A 364 -27.10 1.29 -10.67
N GLU A 365 -26.78 2.48 -11.18
CA GLU A 365 -26.78 3.72 -10.41
C GLU A 365 -28.20 4.04 -9.89
N PRO A 366 -28.36 4.38 -8.61
CA PRO A 366 -29.68 4.66 -8.06
C PRO A 366 -30.14 6.05 -8.50
N ALA A 367 -31.39 6.16 -8.93
CA ALA A 367 -32.04 7.46 -9.08
C ALA A 367 -32.36 8.04 -7.68
N GLY A 368 -31.68 9.11 -7.26
CA GLY A 368 -31.98 9.78 -5.99
C GLY A 368 -31.17 11.05 -5.74
N GLY A 369 -31.74 11.99 -4.97
CA GLY A 369 -31.05 13.20 -4.52
C GLY A 369 -30.40 12.99 -3.16
N GLY A 370 -29.09 12.79 -3.13
CA GLY A 370 -28.30 12.68 -1.90
C GLY A 370 -27.91 14.05 -1.32
N ALA A 371 -27.12 14.05 -0.24
CA ALA A 371 -26.56 15.27 0.32
C ALA A 371 -25.43 15.77 -0.60
N TYR A 372 -25.79 16.58 -1.60
CA TYR A 372 -24.84 17.09 -2.58
C TYR A 372 -23.79 18.00 -1.90
N VAL A 373 -22.55 17.51 -1.83
CA VAL A 373 -21.38 18.31 -1.42
C VAL A 373 -20.55 18.63 -2.65
N SER A 374 -20.50 19.90 -3.05
CA SER A 374 -19.74 20.31 -4.23
C SER A 374 -18.23 20.11 -4.04
N VAL A 375 -17.50 19.83 -5.13
CA VAL A 375 -16.03 19.68 -5.10
C VAL A 375 -15.32 20.86 -4.42
N PRO A 376 -15.68 22.14 -4.65
CA PRO A 376 -15.06 23.27 -3.93
C PRO A 376 -15.29 23.24 -2.42
N THR A 377 -16.46 22.79 -1.96
CA THR A 377 -16.76 22.64 -0.54
C THR A 377 -15.94 21.49 0.05
N TRP A 378 -15.87 20.36 -0.66
CA TRP A 378 -15.03 19.23 -0.28
C TRP A 378 -13.56 19.63 -0.12
N LYS A 379 -13.04 20.40 -1.09
CA LYS A 379 -11.65 20.88 -1.11
C LYS A 379 -11.27 21.65 0.16
N ARG A 380 -12.19 22.48 0.70
CA ARG A 380 -11.95 23.24 1.95
C ARG A 380 -11.79 22.34 3.17
N THR A 381 -12.40 21.15 3.12
CA THR A 381 -12.38 20.17 4.22
C THR A 381 -11.32 19.08 4.05
N ILE A 382 -10.41 19.20 3.07
CA ILE A 382 -9.37 18.19 2.82
C ILE A 382 -8.50 17.94 4.07
N PRO A 383 -7.99 18.95 4.79
CA PRO A 383 -7.18 18.72 6.00
C PRO A 383 -7.90 17.87 7.05
N GLN A 384 -9.17 18.19 7.33
CA GLN A 384 -10.05 17.46 8.26
C GLN A 384 -10.25 16.01 7.81
N ARG A 385 -10.50 15.81 6.52
CA ARG A 385 -10.85 14.49 5.98
C ARG A 385 -9.64 13.58 5.79
N HIS A 386 -8.51 14.13 5.36
CA HIS A 386 -7.32 13.34 5.06
C HIS A 386 -6.48 13.07 6.31
N ARG A 387 -6.41 14.04 7.23
CA ARG A 387 -5.48 14.04 8.35
C ARG A 387 -6.10 14.36 9.70
N LEU A 388 -7.43 14.44 9.80
CA LEU A 388 -8.11 14.77 11.05
C LEU A 388 -7.61 16.08 11.67
N VAL A 389 -7.34 17.10 10.85
CA VAL A 389 -7.01 18.44 11.36
C VAL A 389 -8.24 19.06 11.99
N ALA A 390 -8.24 19.18 13.31
CA ALA A 390 -9.19 19.94 14.11
C ALA A 390 -8.66 21.36 14.33
N GLY A 391 -9.43 22.18 15.05
CA GLY A 391 -8.99 23.50 15.50
C GLY A 391 -9.06 23.62 17.00
N GLU A 392 -8.00 24.13 17.60
CA GLU A 392 -7.93 24.53 19.00
C GLU A 392 -8.36 25.99 19.14
N CYS A 393 -9.38 26.27 19.95
CA CYS A 393 -9.89 27.62 20.12
C CYS A 393 -8.86 28.53 20.77
N ALA A 394 -8.53 29.64 20.11
CA ALA A 394 -7.52 30.60 20.57
C ALA A 394 -7.81 31.25 21.94
N GLU A 395 -9.06 31.18 22.43
CA GLU A 395 -9.46 31.78 23.72
C GLU A 395 -9.57 30.76 24.86
N CYS A 396 -10.14 29.58 24.61
CA CYS A 396 -10.44 28.61 25.67
C CYS A 396 -9.77 27.24 25.48
N GLY A 397 -9.01 27.03 24.41
CA GLY A 397 -8.30 25.77 24.14
C GLY A 397 -9.20 24.57 23.81
N ALA A 398 -10.50 24.78 23.63
CA ALA A 398 -11.45 23.75 23.24
C ALA A 398 -11.23 23.30 21.79
N LEU A 399 -11.38 22.00 21.53
CA LEU A 399 -11.25 21.44 20.19
C LEU A 399 -12.57 21.57 19.41
N SER A 400 -12.47 21.81 18.10
CA SER A 400 -13.60 21.91 17.18
C SER A 400 -13.34 21.19 15.87
N PHE A 401 -14.35 20.46 15.37
CA PHE A 401 -14.26 19.68 14.14
C PHE A 401 -15.61 19.67 13.40
N PRO A 402 -15.75 20.38 12.26
CA PRO A 402 -14.73 21.20 11.60
C PRO A 402 -14.45 22.52 12.36
N PRO A 403 -13.25 23.10 12.22
CA PRO A 403 -12.85 24.34 12.90
C PRO A 403 -13.42 25.60 12.22
N GLU A 404 -14.74 25.69 12.17
CA GLU A 404 -15.44 26.83 11.56
C GLU A 404 -16.44 27.48 12.54
N GLY A 405 -16.71 28.77 12.34
CA GLY A 405 -17.71 29.51 13.11
C GLY A 405 -17.27 29.84 14.54
N ALA A 406 -18.26 30.03 15.42
CA ALA A 406 -18.01 30.32 16.84
C ALA A 406 -17.60 29.04 17.58
N CYS A 407 -16.71 29.20 18.57
CA CYS A 407 -16.34 28.11 19.48
C CYS A 407 -17.60 27.50 20.13
N PRO A 408 -17.81 26.17 20.07
CA PRO A 408 -18.99 25.53 20.66
C PRO A 408 -19.04 25.68 22.19
N ASP A 409 -17.89 25.89 22.84
CA ASP A 409 -17.79 25.98 24.29
C ASP A 409 -17.89 27.42 24.81
N CYS A 410 -17.05 28.33 24.33
CA CYS A 410 -16.99 29.71 24.84
C CYS A 410 -17.73 30.74 23.96
N GLY A 411 -18.17 30.36 22.75
CA GLY A 411 -18.82 31.27 21.80
C GLY A 411 -17.91 32.31 21.15
N SER A 412 -16.59 32.24 21.37
CA SER A 412 -15.63 33.15 20.75
C SER A 412 -15.59 33.01 19.23
N LEU A 413 -15.35 34.14 18.55
CA LEU A 413 -15.11 34.24 17.11
C LEU A 413 -13.63 34.57 16.80
N ALA A 414 -12.73 34.41 17.78
CA ALA A 414 -11.31 34.72 17.64
C ALA A 414 -10.58 33.81 16.64
N GLY A 415 -11.18 32.68 16.26
CA GLY A 415 -10.62 31.69 15.35
C GLY A 415 -10.07 30.46 16.09
N TYR A 416 -9.40 29.60 15.31
CA TYR A 416 -8.81 28.35 15.77
C TYR A 416 -7.38 28.23 15.23
N ASP A 417 -6.50 27.65 16.03
CA ASP A 417 -5.20 27.16 15.57
C ASP A 417 -5.34 25.71 15.12
N ASP A 418 -4.81 25.37 13.94
CA ASP A 418 -4.93 24.02 13.39
C ASP A 418 -4.15 23.01 14.23
N VAL A 419 -4.79 21.88 14.53
CA VAL A 419 -4.16 20.79 15.27
C VAL A 419 -4.55 19.42 14.72
N THR A 420 -3.56 18.56 14.53
CA THR A 420 -3.77 17.21 14.00
C THR A 420 -4.15 16.26 15.13
N LEU A 421 -5.31 15.62 15.04
CA LEU A 421 -5.72 14.60 16.01
C LEU A 421 -4.97 13.27 15.75
N PRO A 422 -4.65 12.48 16.79
CA PRO A 422 -3.99 11.18 16.66
C PRO A 422 -4.82 10.13 15.88
N GLY A 423 -6.13 10.36 15.74
CA GLY A 423 -7.05 9.45 15.04
C GLY A 423 -7.57 8.30 15.88
N THR A 424 -7.16 8.19 17.14
CA THR A 424 -7.78 7.33 18.14
C THR A 424 -9.01 8.02 18.74
N GLY A 425 -10.00 7.23 19.16
CA GLY A 425 -11.20 7.78 19.79
C GLY A 425 -12.09 6.72 20.43
N THR A 426 -13.19 7.20 21.02
CA THR A 426 -14.19 6.38 21.70
C THR A 426 -15.56 6.54 21.03
N VAL A 427 -16.28 5.44 20.81
CA VAL A 427 -17.63 5.45 20.25
C VAL A 427 -18.63 6.02 21.26
N GLU A 428 -19.34 7.09 20.89
CA GLU A 428 -20.40 7.71 21.72
C GLU A 428 -21.80 7.23 21.33
N ALA A 429 -22.00 6.93 20.05
CA ALA A 429 -23.24 6.38 19.52
C ALA A 429 -22.94 5.60 18.24
N ALA A 430 -23.68 4.53 17.97
CA ALA A 430 -23.50 3.75 16.74
C ALA A 430 -24.84 3.18 16.23
N THR A 431 -24.93 3.00 14.91
CA THR A 431 -26.05 2.33 14.24
C THR A 431 -25.59 1.68 12.94
N ALA A 432 -26.41 0.80 12.36
CA ALA A 432 -26.16 0.19 11.05
C ALA A 432 -27.12 0.71 9.98
N ILE A 433 -26.59 1.06 8.82
CA ILE A 433 -27.37 1.44 7.65
C ILE A 433 -27.58 0.19 6.80
N GLY A 434 -28.79 -0.36 6.89
CA GLY A 434 -29.24 -1.54 6.15
C GLY A 434 -29.67 -1.24 4.71
N GLN A 435 -30.01 -2.30 3.99
CA GLN A 435 -30.46 -2.22 2.59
C GLN A 435 -31.64 -1.27 2.42
N GLY A 436 -31.52 -0.34 1.46
CA GLY A 436 -32.55 0.67 1.16
C GLY A 436 -32.56 1.88 2.11
N GLY A 437 -31.70 1.90 3.13
CA GLY A 437 -31.50 3.06 4.02
C GLY A 437 -30.28 3.91 3.66
N ALA A 438 -29.44 3.47 2.72
CA ALA A 438 -28.25 4.21 2.34
C ALA A 438 -28.59 5.48 1.56
N PRO A 439 -27.97 6.62 1.89
CA PRO A 439 -27.95 7.78 1.00
C PRO A 439 -27.46 7.39 -0.41
N PRO A 440 -27.95 8.04 -1.48
CA PRO A 440 -27.62 7.70 -2.87
C PRO A 440 -26.12 7.54 -3.14
N GLU A 441 -25.30 8.40 -2.54
CA GLU A 441 -23.83 8.40 -2.66
C GLU A 441 -23.16 7.14 -2.10
N PHE A 442 -23.82 6.37 -1.22
CA PHE A 442 -23.30 5.14 -0.62
C PHE A 442 -23.95 3.87 -1.18
N VAL A 443 -24.84 3.97 -2.17
CA VAL A 443 -25.55 2.78 -2.66
C VAL A 443 -24.60 1.81 -3.37
N GLU A 444 -23.64 2.29 -4.16
CA GLU A 444 -22.63 1.41 -4.78
C GLU A 444 -21.85 0.65 -3.70
N GLN A 445 -21.40 1.35 -2.65
CA GLN A 445 -20.75 0.71 -1.49
C GLN A 445 -21.67 -0.34 -0.87
N GLN A 446 -22.95 -0.03 -0.64
CA GLN A 446 -23.91 -0.96 -0.05
C GLN A 446 -24.21 -2.18 -0.95
N GLN A 447 -24.18 -2.02 -2.28
CA GLN A 447 -24.33 -3.12 -3.24
C GLN A 447 -23.10 -4.04 -3.25
N ARG A 448 -21.90 -3.46 -3.09
CA ARG A 448 -20.62 -4.19 -3.07
C ARG A 448 -20.36 -4.87 -1.71
N ALA A 449 -20.63 -4.17 -0.61
CA ALA A 449 -20.26 -4.56 0.75
C ALA A 449 -21.42 -5.08 1.62
N GLY A 450 -22.65 -4.69 1.34
CA GLY A 450 -23.80 -4.92 2.21
C GLY A 450 -24.06 -3.73 3.15
N SER A 451 -24.72 -3.99 4.29
CA SER A 451 -24.94 -2.97 5.32
C SER A 451 -23.63 -2.46 5.89
N PHE A 452 -23.56 -1.17 6.21
CA PHE A 452 -22.38 -0.57 6.82
C PHE A 452 -22.74 0.15 8.13
N PRO A 453 -21.93 0.03 9.20
CA PRO A 453 -22.13 0.78 10.43
C PRO A 453 -21.64 2.22 10.33
N VAL A 454 -22.25 3.08 11.14
CA VAL A 454 -21.86 4.48 11.35
C VAL A 454 -21.82 4.75 12.85
N ALA A 455 -20.92 5.62 13.27
CA ALA A 455 -20.76 6.02 14.66
C ALA A 455 -20.51 7.52 14.80
N VAL A 456 -20.85 8.07 15.96
CA VAL A 456 -20.28 9.33 16.46
C VAL A 456 -19.10 8.93 17.35
N VAL A 457 -17.94 9.48 17.06
CA VAL A 457 -16.68 9.16 17.75
C VAL A 457 -16.16 10.42 18.42
N ALA A 458 -15.91 10.35 19.73
CA ALA A 458 -15.10 11.32 20.45
C ALA A 458 -13.63 11.02 20.16
N PHE A 459 -13.04 11.75 19.21
CA PHE A 459 -11.60 11.64 18.90
C PHE A 459 -10.77 12.27 20.01
N ASP A 460 -9.69 11.61 20.39
CA ASP A 460 -8.78 12.10 21.43
C ASP A 460 -8.00 13.32 20.92
N GLY A 461 -7.67 14.24 21.83
CA GLY A 461 -6.84 15.40 21.53
C GLY A 461 -5.37 15.05 21.24
N PRO A 462 -4.61 16.02 20.70
CA PRO A 462 -3.16 15.88 20.53
C PRO A 462 -2.49 15.67 21.90
N GLY A 463 -1.75 14.58 22.07
CA GLY A 463 -0.97 14.36 23.30
C GLY A 463 0.06 15.48 23.52
N GLY A 464 0.37 15.79 24.79
CA GLY A 464 1.46 16.73 25.12
C GLY A 464 2.84 16.13 24.80
N GLU A 465 3.85 17.00 24.65
CA GLU A 465 5.26 16.56 24.58
C GLU A 465 5.61 15.71 25.81
N GLY A 466 5.77 14.39 25.64
CA GLY A 466 6.08 13.46 26.73
C GLY A 466 5.04 12.39 27.05
N GLY A 467 3.96 12.27 26.25
CA GLY A 467 3.01 11.17 26.38
C GLY A 467 1.97 11.34 27.51
N GLU A 468 1.79 12.57 28.01
CA GLU A 468 0.66 12.91 28.86
C GLU A 468 -0.63 12.90 28.01
N THR A 469 -1.65 12.21 28.51
CA THR A 469 -2.97 12.12 27.89
C THR A 469 -3.65 13.47 27.90
N ASP A 470 -3.87 14.05 26.72
CA ASP A 470 -4.80 15.16 26.56
C ASP A 470 -6.23 14.64 26.79
N GLU A 471 -6.87 15.11 27.86
CA GLU A 471 -8.24 14.73 28.21
C GLU A 471 -9.28 15.37 27.29
N ARG A 472 -8.86 16.32 26.43
CA ARG A 472 -9.76 16.96 25.45
C ARG A 472 -10.16 15.97 24.38
N THR A 473 -11.40 16.07 23.95
CA THR A 473 -11.94 15.27 22.85
C THR A 473 -12.80 16.13 21.93
N VAL A 474 -12.96 15.71 20.68
CA VAL A 474 -13.92 16.33 19.75
C VAL A 474 -14.72 15.27 19.01
N SER A 475 -16.05 15.44 19.00
CA SER A 475 -16.96 14.47 18.40
C SER A 475 -17.13 14.69 16.90
N ALA A 476 -17.00 13.63 16.11
CA ALA A 476 -17.30 13.65 14.68
C ALA A 476 -17.97 12.35 14.21
N PRO A 477 -18.89 12.42 13.23
CA PRO A 477 -19.48 11.23 12.64
C PRO A 477 -18.50 10.53 11.69
N ALA A 478 -18.46 9.20 11.74
CA ALA A 478 -17.64 8.37 10.88
C ALA A 478 -18.40 7.11 10.46
N GLN A 479 -18.13 6.59 9.26
CA GLN A 479 -18.46 5.20 8.97
C GLN A 479 -17.49 4.28 9.72
N VAL A 480 -17.97 3.11 10.13
CA VAL A 480 -17.14 2.09 10.76
C VAL A 480 -16.82 1.01 9.73
N VAL A 481 -15.55 0.66 9.60
CA VAL A 481 -15.10 -0.46 8.78
C VAL A 481 -14.81 -1.65 9.67
N HIS A 482 -15.50 -2.76 9.41
CA HIS A 482 -15.24 -4.06 10.00
C HIS A 482 -15.89 -5.10 9.08
N SER A 483 -15.26 -6.26 8.86
CA SER A 483 -15.82 -7.34 8.05
C SER A 483 -15.68 -8.66 8.80
N PRO A 484 -16.75 -9.43 9.08
CA PRO A 484 -18.14 -9.07 8.81
C PRO A 484 -18.54 -7.79 9.56
N ALA A 485 -19.44 -6.99 8.99
CA ALA A 485 -19.85 -5.71 9.55
C ALA A 485 -20.53 -5.88 10.91
N GLY A 486 -19.78 -5.59 11.99
CA GLY A 486 -20.29 -5.42 13.34
C GLY A 486 -20.54 -3.94 13.63
N THR A 487 -21.65 -3.60 14.28
CA THR A 487 -21.83 -2.26 14.86
C THR A 487 -21.08 -2.22 16.19
N PRO A 488 -20.12 -1.30 16.38
CA PRO A 488 -19.42 -1.19 17.65
C PRO A 488 -20.39 -0.75 18.75
N ALA A 489 -20.10 -1.12 19.98
CA ALA A 489 -20.81 -0.67 21.16
C ALA A 489 -20.34 0.73 21.59
N ILE A 490 -21.19 1.43 22.36
CA ILE A 490 -20.79 2.67 23.02
C ILE A 490 -19.68 2.34 24.03
N GLY A 491 -18.60 3.12 23.99
CA GLY A 491 -17.40 2.90 24.80
C GLY A 491 -16.29 2.12 24.10
N ASP A 492 -16.56 1.51 22.93
CA ASP A 492 -15.52 0.81 22.17
C ASP A 492 -14.47 1.80 21.66
N ARG A 493 -13.20 1.36 21.67
CA ARG A 493 -12.07 2.12 21.13
C ARG A 493 -11.97 1.89 19.62
N VAL A 494 -11.69 2.96 18.91
CA VAL A 494 -11.56 2.96 17.45
C VAL A 494 -10.34 3.74 16.99
N GLU A 495 -9.86 3.43 15.79
CA GLU A 495 -8.78 4.15 15.10
C GLU A 495 -9.23 4.57 13.70
N ALA A 496 -8.83 5.77 13.28
CA ALA A 496 -9.10 6.29 11.95
C ALA A 496 -8.22 5.65 10.87
N VAL A 497 -8.86 5.23 9.79
CA VAL A 497 -8.21 4.58 8.65
C VAL A 497 -8.57 5.27 7.32
N PRO A 498 -7.61 5.44 6.40
CA PRO A 498 -7.86 6.05 5.09
C PRO A 498 -8.75 5.15 4.25
N ARG A 499 -9.84 5.74 3.74
CA ARG A 499 -10.85 5.03 2.96
C ARG A 499 -11.42 5.90 1.86
N ARG A 500 -11.96 5.24 0.84
CA ARG A 500 -12.90 5.85 -0.10
C ARG A 500 -14.20 6.16 0.65
N ILE A 501 -14.63 7.42 0.61
CA ILE A 501 -15.88 7.83 1.23
C ILE A 501 -17.02 7.53 0.27
N TYR A 502 -17.05 8.18 -0.90
CA TYR A 502 -18.00 7.92 -1.97
C TYR A 502 -17.50 8.54 -3.29
N GLU A 503 -18.22 8.27 -4.37
CA GLU A 503 -18.03 8.95 -5.65
C GLU A 503 -19.22 9.87 -5.93
N GLN A 504 -18.97 11.07 -6.44
CA GLN A 504 -20.01 11.99 -6.92
C GLN A 504 -19.39 12.80 -8.04
N GLU A 505 -20.12 13.01 -9.14
CA GLU A 505 -19.65 13.78 -10.30
C GLU A 505 -18.44 13.13 -11.00
N GLY A 506 -18.29 11.79 -10.90
CA GLY A 506 -17.11 11.09 -11.39
C GLY A 506 -15.85 11.30 -10.55
N VAL A 507 -15.97 11.97 -9.39
CA VAL A 507 -14.83 12.30 -8.52
C VAL A 507 -14.89 11.47 -7.25
N VAL A 508 -13.89 10.61 -7.10
CA VAL A 508 -13.69 9.83 -5.88
C VAL A 508 -13.25 10.75 -4.74
N ARG A 509 -13.99 10.66 -3.64
CA ARG A 509 -13.76 11.41 -2.41
C ARG A 509 -13.11 10.51 -1.37
N TYR A 510 -11.94 10.93 -0.89
CA TYR A 510 -11.15 10.21 0.12
C TYR A 510 -11.20 10.92 1.47
N GLY A 511 -11.06 10.14 2.53
CA GLY A 511 -10.92 10.66 3.87
C GLY A 511 -10.72 9.53 4.86
N PHE A 512 -11.21 9.72 6.08
CA PHE A 512 -11.16 8.68 7.10
C PHE A 512 -12.52 7.98 7.28
N LYS A 513 -12.43 6.72 7.65
CA LYS A 513 -13.45 5.97 8.40
C LYS A 513 -12.79 5.48 9.69
N VAL A 514 -13.50 4.76 10.54
CA VAL A 514 -12.93 4.22 11.77
C VAL A 514 -13.02 2.70 11.81
N VAL A 515 -12.01 2.04 12.37
CA VAL A 515 -12.00 0.59 12.63
C VAL A 515 -11.99 0.38 14.15
N PRO A 516 -12.72 -0.61 14.70
CA PRO A 516 -12.51 -1.02 16.09
C PRO A 516 -11.03 -1.32 16.35
N ALA A 517 -10.47 -0.80 17.44
CA ALA A 517 -9.05 -0.91 17.73
C ALA A 517 -8.59 -2.39 17.82
N GLU A 518 -9.44 -3.26 18.37
CA GLU A 518 -9.22 -4.72 18.40
C GLU A 518 -9.21 -5.40 17.02
N ALA A 519 -9.77 -4.73 16.01
CA ALA A 519 -9.79 -5.19 14.63
C ALA A 519 -8.77 -4.45 13.74
N ARG A 520 -7.98 -3.52 14.31
CA ARG A 520 -6.85 -2.92 13.61
C ARG A 520 -5.80 -4.00 13.41
N ARG A 521 -5.34 -4.14 12.17
CA ARG A 521 -4.22 -5.02 11.81
C ARG A 521 -2.97 -4.16 11.84
N GLU A 522 -2.07 -4.44 12.77
CA GLU A 522 -0.77 -3.77 12.89
C GLU A 522 0.20 -4.31 11.86
#